data_AF-A0A1I2TEJ9-F1
#
_entry.id   AF-A0A1I2TEJ9-F1
#
_cell.length_a   1.000
_cell.length_b   1.000
_cell.length_c   1.000
_cell.angle_alpha   90.00
_cell.angle_beta   90.00
_cell.angle_gamma   90.00
#
_symmetry.space_group_name_H-M   'P 1'
#
loop_
_entity.id
_entity.type
_entity.pdbx_description
1 polymer ?
#
loop_
_entity_poly.entity_id
_entity_poly.type
_entity_poly.pdbx_seq_one_letter_code
_entity_poly.pdbx_strand_id
1 'polypeptide(L)'
;MPAPARRRWGAGHLSAVDWFLRNRHTGEITIAQWPNAPLTLFGLCAVIDWAFAPAGTVGTVVRGAGSLALVVWAADELLRGVNPWRRLLGAGVLVWLALRWGFGATGPI
;
A
#
# COMPACT_ATOMS: atom_id res chain seq x y z
N MET A 1 19.77 -38.61 36.63
CA MET A 1 18.98 -37.52 36.02
C MET A 1 19.91 -36.35 35.67
N PRO A 2 20.26 -36.11 34.39
CA PRO A 2 20.74 -34.80 33.94
C PRO A 2 19.58 -33.97 33.33
N ALA A 3 19.58 -32.68 33.65
CA ALA A 3 18.55 -31.69 33.34
C ALA A 3 18.36 -31.44 31.82
N PRO A 4 17.18 -30.97 31.37
CA PRO A 4 16.92 -30.71 29.96
C PRO A 4 17.84 -29.62 29.42
N ALA A 5 18.39 -29.87 28.22
CA ALA A 5 19.11 -28.90 27.43
C ALA A 5 18.21 -27.70 27.15
N ARG A 6 18.39 -26.62 27.93
CA ARG A 6 17.81 -25.32 27.62
C ARG A 6 18.43 -24.89 26.29
N ARG A 7 17.67 -25.00 25.20
CA ARG A 7 18.01 -24.42 23.90
C ARG A 7 18.31 -22.95 24.14
N ARG A 8 19.60 -22.63 24.08
CA ARG A 8 20.14 -21.28 24.18
C ARG A 8 19.58 -20.53 22.97
N TRP A 9 18.61 -19.65 23.23
CA TRP A 9 18.08 -18.73 22.23
C TRP A 9 19.26 -17.97 21.63
N GLY A 10 19.63 -18.33 20.41
CA GLY A 10 20.50 -17.51 19.60
C GLY A 10 19.74 -16.22 19.33
N ALA A 11 20.03 -15.20 20.11
CA ALA A 11 19.74 -13.82 19.76
C ALA A 11 20.59 -13.45 18.53
N GLY A 12 20.22 -13.97 17.37
CA GLY A 12 20.78 -13.60 16.09
C GLY A 12 19.86 -12.56 15.46
N HIS A 13 20.27 -11.29 15.49
CA HIS A 13 19.80 -10.19 14.66
C HIS A 13 18.40 -10.36 14.01
N LEU A 14 17.32 -10.11 14.75
CA LEU A 14 16.05 -9.75 14.10
C LEU A 14 16.25 -8.33 13.55
N SER A 15 16.69 -8.23 12.30
CA SER A 15 16.99 -6.95 11.66
C SER A 15 15.74 -6.06 11.68
N ALA A 16 15.90 -4.75 11.87
CA ALA A 16 14.77 -3.81 11.76
C ALA A 16 14.00 -3.97 10.43
N VAL A 17 14.70 -4.46 9.39
CA VAL A 17 14.17 -4.81 8.07
C VAL A 17 13.25 -6.04 8.13
N ASP A 18 13.61 -7.09 8.87
CA ASP A 18 12.72 -8.23 9.12
C ASP A 18 11.49 -7.81 9.93
N TRP A 19 11.66 -6.93 10.94
CA TRP A 19 10.52 -6.37 11.67
C TRP A 19 9.59 -5.55 10.77
N PHE A 20 10.17 -4.85 9.78
CA PHE A 20 9.45 -3.98 8.86
C PHE A 20 8.86 -4.71 7.65
N LEU A 21 9.13 -6.00 7.45
CA LEU A 21 8.67 -6.78 6.29
C LEU A 21 7.94 -8.09 6.64
N ARG A 22 8.05 -8.61 7.87
CA ARG A 22 7.61 -9.98 8.23
C ARG A 22 6.40 -10.01 9.18
N ASN A 23 5.47 -10.94 8.96
CA ASN A 23 4.17 -11.01 9.64
C ASN A 23 4.29 -11.63 11.05
N ARG A 24 3.71 -10.95 12.06
CA ARG A 24 3.99 -11.17 13.50
C ARG A 24 3.29 -12.40 14.11
N HIS A 25 2.31 -12.97 13.42
CA HIS A 25 1.57 -14.13 13.92
C HIS A 25 2.04 -15.47 13.36
N THR A 26 2.71 -15.49 12.21
CA THR A 26 3.06 -16.73 11.50
C THR A 26 4.54 -16.83 11.13
N GLY A 27 5.31 -15.73 11.20
CA GLY A 27 6.74 -15.75 10.85
C GLY A 27 7.00 -15.90 9.34
N GLU A 28 5.98 -15.83 8.50
CA GLU A 28 6.12 -15.87 7.04
C GLU A 28 6.42 -14.49 6.47
N ILE A 29 7.22 -14.46 5.40
CA ILE A 29 7.48 -13.28 4.58
C ILE A 29 6.20 -13.00 3.78
N THR A 30 5.25 -12.28 4.36
CA THR A 30 4.02 -11.87 3.67
C THR A 30 4.30 -10.61 2.83
N ILE A 31 5.20 -10.72 1.85
CA ILE A 31 5.47 -9.62 0.89
C ILE A 31 4.42 -9.60 -0.24
N ALA A 32 3.68 -10.69 -0.45
CA ALA A 32 2.64 -10.72 -1.47
C ALA A 32 1.44 -11.53 -0.98
N GLN A 33 0.44 -10.86 -0.40
CA GLN A 33 -0.91 -11.41 -0.51
C GLN A 33 -1.51 -10.99 -1.85
N TRP A 34 -2.37 -11.89 -2.36
CA TRP A 34 -3.26 -11.85 -3.53
C TRP A 34 -3.56 -10.47 -4.15
N PRO A 35 -3.78 -10.39 -5.49
CA PRO A 35 -4.01 -9.13 -6.20
C PRO A 35 -5.10 -8.29 -5.51
N ASN A 36 -4.70 -7.10 -5.08
CA ASN A 36 -5.58 -6.10 -4.50
C ASN A 36 -6.50 -5.58 -5.60
N ALA A 37 -7.78 -6.01 -5.61
CA ALA A 37 -8.75 -5.58 -6.62
C ALA A 37 -8.81 -4.04 -6.83
N PRO A 38 -8.70 -3.20 -5.78
CA PRO A 38 -8.60 -1.74 -5.95
C PRO A 38 -7.34 -1.28 -6.72
N LEU A 39 -6.21 -1.96 -6.52
CA LEU A 39 -4.94 -1.65 -7.16
C LEU A 39 -4.95 -2.09 -8.63
N THR A 40 -5.59 -3.21 -8.92
CA THR A 40 -5.90 -3.64 -10.30
C THR A 40 -6.78 -2.60 -11.00
N LEU A 41 -7.85 -2.14 -10.36
CA LEU A 41 -8.73 -1.12 -10.92
C LEU A 41 -7.99 0.19 -11.18
N PHE A 42 -7.17 0.65 -10.23
CA PHE A 42 -6.29 1.79 -10.43
C PHE A 42 -5.35 1.60 -11.63
N GLY A 43 -4.69 0.43 -11.72
CA GLY A 43 -3.80 0.10 -12.83
C GLY A 43 -4.50 0.13 -14.18
N LEU A 44 -5.72 -0.42 -14.27
CA LEU A 44 -6.54 -0.35 -15.48
C LEU A 44 -6.89 1.10 -15.85
N CYS A 45 -7.35 1.90 -14.89
CA CYS A 45 -7.63 3.32 -15.13
C CYS A 45 -6.38 4.08 -15.59
N ALA A 46 -5.22 3.81 -14.99
CA ALA A 46 -3.95 4.43 -15.38
C ALA A 46 -3.52 4.03 -16.79
N VAL A 47 -3.67 2.75 -17.15
CA VAL A 47 -3.39 2.27 -18.51
C VAL A 47 -4.34 2.91 -19.53
N ILE A 48 -5.63 3.04 -19.20
CA ILE A 48 -6.61 3.70 -20.08
C ILE A 48 -6.26 5.19 -20.27
N ASP A 49 -5.97 5.90 -19.18
CA ASP A 49 -5.61 7.33 -19.24
C ASP A 49 -4.33 7.54 -20.04
N TRP A 50 -3.32 6.68 -19.86
CA TRP A 50 -2.05 6.74 -20.58
C TRP A 50 -2.16 6.38 -22.06
N ALA A 51 -2.85 5.28 -22.39
CA ALA A 51 -2.90 4.75 -23.76
C ALA A 51 -3.84 5.56 -24.66
N PHE A 52 -4.93 6.10 -24.11
CA PHE A 52 -5.98 6.74 -24.91
C PHE A 52 -6.11 8.25 -24.68
N ALA A 53 -5.45 8.80 -23.65
CA ALA A 53 -5.52 10.22 -23.28
C ALA A 53 -6.94 10.82 -23.39
N PRO A 54 -7.97 10.17 -22.80
CA PRO A 54 -9.35 10.59 -22.98
C PRO A 54 -9.57 12.03 -22.48
N ALA A 55 -10.22 12.84 -23.31
CA ALA A 55 -10.55 14.22 -23.01
C ALA A 55 -11.99 14.35 -22.45
N GLY A 56 -12.28 15.52 -21.86
CA GLY A 56 -13.61 15.86 -21.35
C GLY A 56 -14.09 14.92 -20.24
N THR A 57 -15.40 14.65 -20.22
CA THR A 57 -16.07 13.88 -19.16
C THR A 57 -15.48 12.48 -18.98
N VAL A 58 -15.14 11.79 -20.07
CA VAL A 58 -14.58 10.43 -20.01
C VAL A 58 -13.24 10.42 -19.28
N GLY A 59 -12.35 11.37 -19.60
CA GLY A 59 -11.08 11.50 -18.90
C GLY A 59 -11.24 11.82 -17.43
N THR A 60 -12.19 12.69 -17.08
CA THR A 60 -12.50 13.00 -15.68
C THR A 60 -12.99 11.77 -14.92
N VAL A 61 -13.88 10.97 -15.51
CA VAL A 61 -14.38 9.73 -14.90
C VAL A 61 -13.27 8.70 -14.73
N VAL A 62 -12.42 8.47 -15.75
CA VAL A 62 -11.32 7.51 -15.67
C VAL A 62 -10.33 7.89 -14.56
N ARG A 63 -9.90 9.15 -14.51
CA ARG A 63 -8.97 9.63 -13.47
C ARG A 63 -9.61 9.65 -12.08
N GLY A 64 -10.90 9.98 -12.00
CA GLY A 64 -11.67 9.95 -10.76
C GLY A 64 -11.81 8.54 -10.19
N ALA A 65 -12.17 7.57 -11.04
CA ALA A 65 -12.28 6.16 -10.67
C ALA A 65 -10.94 5.59 -10.19
N GLY A 66 -9.85 5.88 -10.91
CA GLY A 66 -8.50 5.48 -10.48
C GLY A 66 -8.10 6.08 -9.14
N SER A 67 -8.40 7.36 -8.93
CA SER A 67 -8.11 8.04 -7.65
C SER A 67 -8.91 7.45 -6.50
N LEU A 68 -10.20 7.16 -6.70
CA LEU A 68 -11.05 6.52 -5.68
C LEU A 68 -10.55 5.11 -5.34
N ALA A 69 -10.15 4.35 -6.36
CA ALA A 69 -9.58 3.02 -6.17
C ALA A 69 -8.29 3.07 -5.33
N LEU A 70 -7.43 4.07 -5.56
CA LEU A 70 -6.25 4.31 -4.71
C LEU A 70 -6.62 4.70 -3.29
N VAL A 71 -7.63 5.54 -3.07
CA VAL A 71 -8.08 5.90 -1.72
C VAL A 71 -8.56 4.66 -0.96
N VAL A 72 -9.40 3.84 -1.59
CA VAL A 72 -9.91 2.60 -0.99
C VAL A 72 -8.77 1.65 -0.65
N TRP A 73 -7.84 1.46 -1.58
CA TRP A 73 -6.65 0.64 -1.32
C TRP A 73 -5.83 1.18 -0.15
N ALA A 74 -5.49 2.46 -0.19
CA ALA A 74 -4.61 3.07 0.79
C ALA A 74 -5.23 3.10 2.20
N ALA A 75 -6.55 3.29 2.30
CA ALA A 75 -7.29 3.16 3.55
C ALA A 75 -7.29 1.72 4.08
N ASP A 76 -7.49 0.74 3.20
CA ASP A 76 -7.43 -0.69 3.57
C ASP A 76 -6.04 -1.07 4.10
N GLU A 77 -4.98 -0.62 3.42
CA GLU A 77 -3.58 -0.85 3.86
C GLU A 77 -3.27 -0.17 5.19
N LEU A 78 -3.77 1.05 5.41
CA LEU A 78 -3.57 1.77 6.65
C LEU A 78 -4.22 1.06 7.84
N LEU A 79 -5.48 0.60 7.66
CA LEU A 79 -6.28 -0.01 8.71
C LEU A 79 -5.91 -1.49 8.94
N ARG A 80 -5.82 -2.26 7.86
CA ARG A 80 -5.66 -3.73 7.87
C ARG A 80 -4.27 -4.22 7.48
N GLY A 81 -3.34 -3.31 7.17
CA GLY A 81 -1.96 -3.67 6.84
C GLY A 81 -1.30 -4.51 7.93
N VAL A 82 -0.91 -5.74 7.57
CA VAL A 82 -0.28 -6.71 8.48
C VAL A 82 1.13 -6.30 8.93
N ASN A 83 1.73 -5.34 8.22
CA ASN A 83 3.13 -4.96 8.35
C ASN A 83 3.28 -3.41 8.34
N PRO A 84 4.15 -2.81 9.19
CA PRO A 84 4.31 -1.36 9.29
C PRO A 84 4.58 -0.66 7.95
N TRP A 85 5.36 -1.29 7.06
CA TRP A 85 5.60 -0.78 5.71
C TRP A 85 4.32 -0.53 4.92
N ARG A 86 3.40 -1.51 4.90
CA ARG A 86 2.13 -1.41 4.16
C ARG A 86 1.27 -0.28 4.70
N ARG A 87 1.23 -0.12 6.02
CA ARG A 87 0.53 1.00 6.66
C ARG A 87 1.11 2.36 6.28
N LEU A 88 2.44 2.47 6.26
CA LEU A 88 3.13 3.69 5.87
C LEU A 88 2.93 4.00 4.38
N LEU A 89 2.91 2.99 3.51
CA LEU A 89 2.57 3.16 2.10
C LEU A 89 1.13 3.68 1.93
N GLY A 90 0.16 3.08 2.62
CA GLY A 90 -1.23 3.56 2.62
C GLY A 90 -1.34 5.00 3.11
N ALA A 91 -0.73 5.33 4.25
CA ALA A 91 -0.69 6.69 4.76
C ALA A 91 -0.04 7.67 3.77
N GLY A 92 1.11 7.30 3.19
CA GLY A 92 1.83 8.12 2.22
C GLY A 92 1.02 8.39 0.96
N VAL A 93 0.31 7.39 0.44
CA VAL A 93 -0.58 7.56 -0.72
C VAL A 93 -1.75 8.47 -0.39
N LEU A 94 -2.39 8.34 0.78
CA LEU A 94 -3.47 9.24 1.19
C LEU A 94 -2.99 10.68 1.35
N VAL A 95 -1.82 10.89 1.97
CA VAL A 95 -1.21 12.23 2.09
C VAL A 95 -0.90 12.80 0.70
N TRP A 96 -0.29 12.02 -0.18
CA TRP A 96 0.01 12.47 -1.54
C TRP A 96 -1.25 12.84 -2.32
N LEU A 97 -2.33 12.05 -2.24
CA LEU A 97 -3.61 12.37 -2.87
C LEU A 97 -4.22 13.66 -2.30
N ALA A 98 -4.17 13.83 -0.98
CA ALA A 98 -4.66 15.04 -0.32
C ALA A 98 -3.86 16.28 -0.75
N LEU A 99 -2.53 16.18 -0.83
CA LEU A 99 -1.68 17.26 -1.33
C LEU A 99 -1.93 17.54 -2.82
N ARG A 100 -2.07 16.51 -3.64
CA ARG A 100 -2.39 16.63 -5.07
C ARG A 100 -3.70 17.40 -5.28
N TRP A 101 -4.73 17.11 -4.50
CA TRP A 101 -5.99 17.85 -4.57
C TRP A 101 -5.89 19.25 -3.96
N GLY A 102 -5.21 19.39 -2.82
CA GLY A 102 -5.00 20.67 -2.14
C GLY A 102 -4.24 21.68 -2.99
N PHE A 103 -3.14 21.27 -3.63
CA PHE A 103 -2.35 22.12 -4.53
C PHE A 103 -2.93 22.19 -5.94
N GLY A 104 -3.63 21.16 -6.41
CA GLY A 104 -4.30 21.14 -7.70
C GLY A 104 -5.53 22.04 -7.77
N ALA A 105 -6.22 22.24 -6.63
CA ALA A 105 -7.34 23.18 -6.51
C ALA A 105 -6.88 24.66 -6.47
N THR A 106 -5.60 24.92 -6.26
CA THR A 106 -5.02 26.28 -6.12
C THR A 106 -4.13 26.70 -7.29
N GLY A 107 -4.20 26.03 -8.44
CA GLY A 107 -3.46 26.47 -9.63
C GLY A 107 -3.88 27.88 -10.06
N PRO A 108 -2.95 28.78 -10.42
CA PRO A 108 -3.31 30.10 -10.92
C PRO A 108 -4.12 29.94 -12.21
N ILE A 109 -5.33 30.51 -12.18
CA ILE A 109 -6.16 30.83 -13.35
C ILE A 109 -5.38 31.68 -14.36
#